data_AF-A0A7K9Z4X7-F1
#
_entry.id   AF-A0A7K9Z4X7-F1
#
_cell.length_a   1.000
_cell.length_b   1.000
_cell.length_c   1.000
_cell.angle_alpha   90.00
_cell.angle_beta   90.00
_cell.angle_gamma   90.00
#
_symmetry.space_group_name_H-M   'P 1'
#
loop_
_entity.id
_entity.type
_entity.pdbx_description
1 polymer ?
#
loop_
_entity_poly.entity_id
_entity_poly.type
_entity_poly.pdbx_seq_one_letter_code
_entity_poly.pdbx_strand_id
1 'polypeptide(L)'
;NRNPLVAVYYTNRALCYLKMQQHDKALADCKRALELDGQSVKAHFFLGQCQMEMENYDEAIANLQRGERRPKRGPSPWRGRVLRAALFLPPTTAYNLAKEQRLNFGDDIPSALRIAKKKRWNSIEEKRINQENELHSYLTRLIMAEKERELAECRKAQQEENVDESRGHVQLAGIEAKHDKYLADMDELFSQVDEKRKKRDIPDYLCGKISFELMREPCITPSGITYDRKDIEEHLQRVGHFDPVTRSPLTQDQLIPNLAMKEVIDAFISENGWVEDY
;
A
#
# COMPACT_ATOMS: atom_id res chain seq x y z
N ASN A 1 -14.01 -42.22 -1.29
CA ASN A 1 -14.82 -41.06 -1.72
C ASN A 1 -14.06 -39.73 -1.63
N ARG A 2 -12.92 -39.60 -2.34
CA ARG A 2 -12.20 -38.32 -2.46
C ARG A 2 -12.50 -37.75 -3.84
N ASN A 3 -13.31 -36.70 -3.91
CA ASN A 3 -13.53 -36.00 -5.17
C ASN A 3 -12.43 -34.93 -5.32
N PRO A 4 -11.42 -35.11 -6.21
CA PRO A 4 -10.29 -34.19 -6.34
C PRO A 4 -10.68 -32.83 -6.94
N LEU A 5 -11.96 -32.63 -7.28
CA LEU A 5 -12.47 -31.44 -7.96
C LEU A 5 -13.02 -30.37 -7.00
N VAL A 6 -12.82 -30.51 -5.69
CA VAL A 6 -13.34 -29.55 -4.70
C VAL A 6 -12.28 -28.49 -4.40
N ALA A 7 -12.49 -27.26 -4.88
CA ALA A 7 -11.62 -26.10 -4.66
C ALA A 7 -11.23 -25.87 -3.18
N VAL A 8 -12.13 -26.22 -2.26
CA VAL A 8 -11.93 -26.07 -0.79
C VAL A 8 -10.72 -26.85 -0.28
N TYR A 9 -10.40 -28.03 -0.84
CA TYR A 9 -9.24 -28.81 -0.39
C TYR A 9 -7.93 -28.10 -0.72
N TYR A 10 -7.87 -27.50 -1.91
CA TYR A 10 -6.71 -26.73 -2.35
C TYR A 10 -6.54 -25.46 -1.52
N THR A 11 -7.62 -24.74 -1.19
CA THR A 11 -7.52 -23.56 -0.31
C THR A 11 -7.09 -23.92 1.12
N ASN A 12 -7.55 -25.04 1.66
CA ASN A 12 -7.14 -25.48 2.99
C ASN A 12 -5.67 -25.94 3.02
N ARG A 13 -5.21 -26.61 1.95
CA ARG A 13 -3.81 -27.02 1.82
C ARG A 13 -2.89 -25.82 1.60
N ALA A 14 -3.31 -24.83 0.80
CA ALA A 14 -2.60 -23.57 0.62
C ALA A 14 -2.42 -22.82 1.95
N LEU A 15 -3.44 -22.79 2.82
CA LEU A 15 -3.32 -22.21 4.15
C LEU A 15 -2.25 -22.91 5.00
N CYS A 16 -2.19 -24.24 4.98
CA CYS A 16 -1.14 -24.99 5.67
C CYS A 16 0.25 -24.60 5.12
N TYR A 17 0.41 -24.53 3.80
CA TYR A 17 1.68 -24.12 3.19
C TYR A 17 2.07 -22.68 3.53
N LEU A 18 1.11 -21.75 3.58
CA LEU A 18 1.33 -20.38 4.05
C LEU A 18 1.86 -20.35 5.49
N LYS A 19 1.28 -21.14 6.40
CA LYS A 19 1.76 -21.25 7.79
C LYS A 19 3.15 -21.89 7.89
N MET A 20 3.52 -22.72 6.92
CA MET A 20 4.84 -23.32 6.81
C MET A 20 5.85 -22.47 6.01
N GLN A 21 5.48 -21.24 5.61
CA GLN A 21 6.30 -20.35 4.77
C GLN A 21 6.69 -20.97 3.41
N GLN A 22 5.93 -21.95 2.92
CA GLN A 22 6.14 -22.57 1.60
C GLN A 22 5.28 -21.86 0.55
N HIS A 23 5.65 -20.62 0.24
CA HIS A 23 4.86 -19.72 -0.61
C HIS A 23 4.67 -20.27 -2.04
N ASP A 24 5.68 -20.93 -2.63
CA ASP A 24 5.58 -21.50 -4.00
C ASP A 24 4.49 -22.57 -4.12
N LYS A 25 4.42 -23.46 -3.12
CA LYS A 25 3.43 -24.54 -3.10
C LYS A 25 2.03 -24.00 -2.80
N ALA A 26 1.94 -23.02 -1.89
CA ALA A 26 0.68 -22.34 -1.60
C ALA A 26 0.13 -21.63 -2.85
N LEU A 27 0.99 -20.98 -3.63
CA LEU A 27 0.63 -20.28 -4.86
C LEU A 27 0.10 -21.26 -5.92
N ALA A 28 0.77 -22.40 -6.12
CA ALA A 28 0.30 -23.45 -7.04
C ALA A 28 -1.08 -24.01 -6.65
N ASP A 29 -1.33 -24.19 -5.35
CA ASP A 29 -2.62 -24.65 -4.86
C ASP A 29 -3.72 -23.58 -4.95
N CYS A 30 -3.39 -22.31 -4.72
CA CYS A 30 -4.35 -21.22 -4.93
C CYS A 30 -4.74 -21.09 -6.42
N LYS A 31 -3.77 -21.23 -7.35
CA LYS A 31 -4.05 -21.24 -8.79
C LYS A 31 -4.97 -22.40 -9.18
N ARG A 32 -4.70 -23.62 -8.71
CA ARG A 32 -5.60 -24.77 -8.93
C ARG A 32 -6.98 -24.56 -8.31
N ALA A 33 -7.07 -23.92 -7.14
CA ALA A 33 -8.35 -23.59 -6.54
C ALA A 33 -9.16 -22.60 -7.41
N LEU A 34 -8.48 -21.64 -8.05
CA LEU A 34 -9.11 -20.67 -8.97
C LEU A 34 -9.47 -21.26 -10.34
N GLU A 35 -8.72 -22.26 -10.83
CA GLU A 35 -9.09 -23.04 -12.02
C GLU A 35 -10.41 -23.80 -11.79
N LEU A 36 -10.63 -24.30 -10.57
CA LEU A 36 -11.84 -25.01 -10.19
C LEU A 36 -13.00 -24.07 -9.81
N ASP A 37 -12.70 -22.97 -9.12
CA ASP A 37 -13.65 -21.93 -8.71
C ASP A 37 -13.02 -20.53 -8.84
N GLY A 38 -13.20 -19.92 -10.01
CA GLY A 38 -12.63 -18.60 -10.31
C GLY A 38 -13.21 -17.45 -9.48
N GLN A 39 -14.33 -17.68 -8.78
CA GLN A 39 -14.98 -16.68 -7.91
C GLN A 39 -14.68 -16.92 -6.42
N SER A 40 -13.76 -17.84 -6.10
CA SER A 40 -13.38 -18.15 -4.73
C SER A 40 -12.64 -16.99 -4.07
N VAL A 41 -13.34 -16.26 -3.19
CA VAL A 41 -12.77 -15.19 -2.36
C VAL A 41 -11.58 -15.69 -1.53
N LYS A 42 -11.66 -16.92 -0.99
CA LYS A 42 -10.58 -17.54 -0.19
C LYS A 42 -9.30 -17.73 -1.01
N ALA A 43 -9.46 -18.22 -2.24
CA ALA A 43 -8.32 -18.50 -3.10
C ALA A 43 -7.64 -17.19 -3.54
N HIS A 44 -8.42 -16.15 -3.90
CA HIS A 44 -7.88 -14.82 -4.21
C HIS A 44 -7.15 -14.18 -3.02
N PHE A 45 -7.71 -14.30 -1.80
CA PHE A 45 -7.08 -13.77 -0.59
C PHE A 45 -5.74 -14.45 -0.27
N PHE A 46 -5.71 -15.78 -0.24
CA PHE A 46 -4.47 -16.53 0.02
C PHE A 46 -3.43 -16.34 -1.09
N LEU A 47 -3.87 -16.21 -2.34
CA LEU A 47 -2.97 -15.90 -3.46
C LEU A 47 -2.33 -14.52 -3.28
N GLY A 48 -3.12 -13.51 -2.94
CA GLY A 48 -2.62 -12.17 -2.63
C GLY A 48 -1.61 -12.19 -1.48
N GLN A 49 -1.90 -12.94 -0.41
CA GLN A 49 -0.97 -13.11 0.71
C GLN A 49 0.33 -13.80 0.28
N CYS A 50 0.29 -14.86 -0.55
CA CYS A 50 1.49 -15.50 -1.06
C CYS A 50 2.34 -14.52 -1.89
N GLN A 51 1.70 -13.74 -2.76
CA GLN A 51 2.39 -12.78 -3.62
C GLN A 51 2.99 -11.62 -2.84
N MET A 52 2.38 -11.19 -1.73
CA MET A 52 2.97 -10.21 -0.82
C MET A 52 4.27 -10.70 -0.18
N GLU A 53 4.37 -11.98 0.17
CA GLU A 53 5.58 -12.57 0.74
C GLU A 53 6.66 -12.83 -0.33
N MET A 54 6.26 -12.94 -1.60
CA MET A 54 7.17 -13.03 -2.76
C MET A 54 7.55 -11.66 -3.34
N GLU A 55 7.16 -10.56 -2.69
CA GLU A 55 7.38 -9.18 -3.16
C GLU A 55 6.74 -8.83 -4.52
N ASN A 56 5.82 -9.67 -5.00
CA ASN A 56 5.05 -9.44 -6.22
C ASN A 56 3.80 -8.59 -5.92
N TYR A 57 4.03 -7.33 -5.54
CA TYR A 57 2.97 -6.48 -4.97
C TYR A 57 1.85 -6.11 -5.95
N ASP A 58 2.16 -5.91 -7.23
CA ASP A 58 1.14 -5.55 -8.25
C ASP A 58 0.13 -6.68 -8.45
N GLU A 59 0.63 -7.92 -8.55
CA GLU A 59 -0.24 -9.09 -8.67
C GLU A 59 -1.03 -9.34 -7.38
N ALA A 60 -0.41 -9.11 -6.22
CA ALA A 60 -1.06 -9.23 -4.93
C ALA A 60 -2.26 -8.30 -4.81
N ILE A 61 -2.09 -7.01 -5.15
CA ILE A 61 -3.16 -6.00 -5.14
C ILE A 61 -4.28 -6.40 -6.08
N ALA A 62 -3.96 -6.83 -7.31
CA ALA A 62 -4.96 -7.24 -8.28
C ALA A 62 -5.82 -8.43 -7.79
N ASN A 63 -5.19 -9.42 -7.16
CA ASN A 63 -5.91 -10.58 -6.61
C ASN A 63 -6.70 -10.23 -5.35
N LEU A 64 -6.17 -9.39 -4.45
CA LEU A 64 -6.89 -8.90 -3.28
C LEU A 64 -8.13 -8.08 -3.68
N GLN A 65 -8.03 -7.22 -4.70
CA GLN A 65 -9.17 -6.48 -5.26
C GLN A 65 -10.24 -7.41 -5.85
N ARG A 66 -9.83 -8.51 -6.51
CA ARG A 66 -10.77 -9.54 -6.99
C ARG A 66 -11.46 -10.26 -5.83
N GLY A 67 -10.74 -10.50 -4.72
CA GLY A 67 -11.32 -11.03 -3.48
C GLY A 67 -12.27 -10.05 -2.79
N GLU A 68 -12.01 -8.75 -2.88
CA GLU A 68 -12.85 -7.69 -2.32
C GLU A 68 -14.15 -7.46 -3.09
N ARG A 69 -14.11 -7.59 -4.43
CA ARG A 69 -15.29 -7.55 -5.31
C ARG A 69 -16.17 -8.76 -5.04
N ARG A 70 -16.85 -8.76 -3.89
CA ARG A 70 -17.90 -9.72 -3.59
C ARG A 70 -18.97 -9.59 -4.67
N PRO A 71 -19.46 -10.69 -5.27
CA PRO A 71 -20.72 -10.62 -5.99
C PRO A 71 -21.77 -10.10 -5.00
N LYS A 72 -22.46 -8.99 -5.35
CA LYS A 72 -23.58 -8.45 -4.57
C LYS A 72 -24.53 -9.61 -4.26
N ARG A 73 -24.54 -10.08 -3.02
CA ARG A 73 -25.53 -11.06 -2.58
C ARG A 73 -26.86 -10.33 -2.52
N GLY A 74 -27.76 -10.63 -3.46
CA GLY A 74 -29.18 -10.44 -3.21
C GLY A 74 -29.59 -11.13 -1.89
N PRO A 75 -30.69 -10.71 -1.25
CA PRO A 75 -31.13 -11.25 0.03
C PRO A 75 -31.17 -12.78 -0.04
N SER A 76 -30.31 -13.44 0.72
CA SER A 76 -30.19 -14.89 0.65
C SER A 76 -31.55 -15.54 1.01
N PRO A 77 -32.11 -16.43 0.17
CA PRO A 77 -33.34 -17.20 0.46
C PRO A 77 -33.24 -18.13 1.70
N TRP A 78 -32.10 -18.10 2.37
CA TRP A 78 -31.67 -19.07 3.38
C TRP A 78 -31.86 -18.59 4.81
N ARG A 79 -32.08 -17.29 5.06
CA ARG A 79 -32.48 -16.81 6.41
C ARG A 79 -33.79 -17.48 6.89
N GLY A 80 -34.65 -17.93 5.97
CA GLY A 80 -35.87 -18.71 6.28
C GLY A 80 -35.70 -20.24 6.28
N ARG A 81 -34.61 -20.80 5.74
CA ARG A 81 -34.41 -22.27 5.66
C ARG A 81 -33.58 -22.85 6.81
N VAL A 82 -32.72 -22.04 7.42
CA VAL A 82 -31.90 -22.46 8.58
C VAL A 82 -32.77 -22.80 9.80
N LEU A 83 -33.89 -22.10 10.01
CA LEU A 83 -34.84 -22.45 11.08
C LEU A 83 -35.62 -23.75 10.81
N ARG A 84 -35.75 -24.19 9.55
CA ARG A 84 -36.57 -25.36 9.17
C ARG A 84 -35.79 -26.67 9.08
N ALA A 85 -34.47 -26.60 8.91
CA ALA A 85 -33.61 -27.76 8.74
C ALA A 85 -32.98 -28.28 10.06
N ALA A 86 -33.13 -27.55 11.17
CA ALA A 86 -32.56 -27.91 12.47
C ALA A 86 -33.22 -29.13 13.16
N LEU A 87 -34.21 -29.77 12.53
CA LEU A 87 -34.96 -30.88 13.14
C LEU A 87 -34.71 -32.27 12.54
N PHE A 88 -34.04 -32.44 11.39
CA PHE A 88 -33.82 -33.78 10.83
C PHE A 88 -32.55 -33.88 9.94
N LEU A 89 -31.58 -34.71 10.37
CA LEU A 89 -30.58 -35.52 9.62
C LEU A 89 -29.05 -35.30 9.86
N PRO A 90 -28.23 -36.40 9.84
CA PRO A 90 -26.75 -36.42 10.00
C PRO A 90 -26.00 -36.46 8.63
N PRO A 91 -24.79 -37.06 8.51
CA PRO A 91 -23.45 -36.50 8.72
C PRO A 91 -22.93 -35.63 7.55
N THR A 92 -23.78 -34.92 6.82
CA THR A 92 -23.33 -33.84 5.90
C THR A 92 -22.97 -32.57 6.65
N THR A 93 -23.11 -32.56 7.97
CA THR A 93 -22.81 -31.45 8.87
C THR A 93 -21.41 -30.93 8.68
N ALA A 94 -20.36 -31.75 8.52
CA ALA A 94 -19.01 -31.24 8.28
C ALA A 94 -18.80 -30.60 6.90
N TYR A 95 -19.44 -31.11 5.85
CA TYR A 95 -19.41 -30.54 4.50
C TYR A 95 -20.21 -29.23 4.44
N ASN A 96 -21.35 -29.19 5.13
CA ASN A 96 -22.18 -28.00 5.28
C ASN A 96 -21.52 -26.98 6.21
N LEU A 97 -20.85 -27.40 7.30
CA LEU A 97 -20.03 -26.55 8.18
C LEU A 97 -18.82 -25.98 7.43
N ALA A 98 -18.20 -26.76 6.53
CA ALA A 98 -17.12 -26.27 5.67
C ALA A 98 -17.61 -25.25 4.62
N LYS A 99 -18.84 -25.42 4.11
CA LYS A 99 -19.54 -24.44 3.28
C LYS A 99 -20.01 -23.22 4.09
N GLU A 100 -20.29 -23.42 5.37
CA GLU A 100 -20.74 -22.43 6.36
C GLU A 100 -19.60 -21.80 7.17
N GLN A 101 -18.34 -22.21 6.96
CA GLN A 101 -17.16 -21.43 7.34
C GLN A 101 -17.10 -20.19 6.44
N ARG A 102 -18.11 -19.33 6.61
CA ARG A 102 -18.20 -17.93 6.27
C ARG A 102 -17.21 -17.21 7.16
N LEU A 103 -15.92 -17.44 6.91
CA LEU A 103 -14.90 -16.49 7.33
C LEU A 103 -15.29 -15.17 6.69
N ASN A 104 -15.74 -14.25 7.54
CA ASN A 104 -16.06 -12.91 7.13
C ASN A 104 -14.74 -12.18 6.98
N PHE A 105 -14.18 -12.15 5.78
CA PHE A 105 -13.01 -11.33 5.44
C PHE A 105 -13.32 -9.83 5.45
N GLY A 106 -14.14 -9.37 6.42
CA GLY A 106 -14.69 -8.03 6.47
C GLY A 106 -13.58 -6.99 6.44
N ASP A 107 -12.63 -7.10 7.36
CA ASP A 107 -11.44 -6.24 7.40
C ASP A 107 -10.15 -6.95 6.93
N ASP A 108 -10.11 -8.28 6.86
CA ASP A 108 -8.88 -9.01 6.48
C ASP A 108 -8.40 -8.67 5.06
N ILE A 109 -9.33 -8.57 4.09
CA ILE A 109 -8.99 -8.23 2.69
C ILE A 109 -8.62 -6.75 2.55
N PRO A 110 -9.42 -5.79 3.05
CA PRO A 110 -9.03 -4.37 3.04
C PRO A 110 -7.71 -4.11 3.76
N SER A 111 -7.49 -4.73 4.92
CA SER A 111 -6.23 -4.62 5.68
C SER A 111 -5.04 -5.17 4.89
N ALA A 112 -5.18 -6.36 4.29
CA ALA A 112 -4.13 -6.91 3.42
C ALA A 112 -3.86 -6.01 2.20
N LEU A 113 -4.90 -5.39 1.63
CA LEU A 113 -4.77 -4.47 0.50
C LEU A 113 -3.98 -3.21 0.88
N ARG A 114 -4.28 -2.60 2.03
CA ARG A 114 -3.51 -1.46 2.58
C ARG A 114 -2.04 -1.82 2.76
N ILE A 115 -1.77 -2.98 3.36
CA ILE A 115 -0.39 -3.44 3.59
C ILE A 115 0.32 -3.69 2.27
N ALA A 116 -0.35 -4.32 1.30
CA ALA A 116 0.22 -4.60 -0.03
C ALA A 116 0.59 -3.32 -0.77
N LYS A 117 -0.30 -2.32 -0.77
CA LYS A 117 -0.05 -1.01 -1.38
C LYS A 117 1.08 -0.25 -0.68
N LYS A 118 1.09 -0.24 0.66
CA LYS A 118 2.18 0.35 1.43
C LYS A 118 3.53 -0.31 1.11
N LYS A 119 3.58 -1.64 1.03
CA LYS A 119 4.81 -2.37 0.67
C LYS A 119 5.25 -2.10 -0.78
N ARG A 120 4.30 -2.07 -1.73
CA ARG A 120 4.56 -1.68 -3.13
C ARG A 120 5.21 -0.32 -3.20
N TRP A 121 4.61 0.66 -2.53
CA TRP A 121 5.11 2.03 -2.47
C TRP A 121 6.52 2.07 -1.90
N ASN A 122 6.73 1.44 -0.73
CA ASN A 122 8.05 1.40 -0.10
C ASN A 122 9.11 0.78 -1.01
N SER A 123 8.77 -0.26 -1.77
CA SER A 123 9.69 -0.91 -2.73
C SER A 123 10.05 0.00 -3.91
N ILE A 124 9.07 0.73 -4.45
CA ILE A 124 9.32 1.71 -5.52
C ILE A 124 10.16 2.88 -5.00
N GLU A 125 9.82 3.37 -3.81
CA GLU A 125 10.51 4.48 -3.16
C GLU A 125 11.96 4.11 -2.80
N GLU A 126 12.19 2.90 -2.29
CA GLU A 126 13.54 2.39 -2.01
C GLU A 126 14.39 2.34 -3.29
N LYS A 127 13.82 1.89 -4.42
CA LYS A 127 14.52 1.93 -5.72
C LYS A 127 14.83 3.35 -6.17
N ARG A 128 13.90 4.28 -5.98
CA ARG A 128 14.09 5.70 -6.30
C ARG A 128 15.21 6.31 -5.45
N ILE A 129 15.21 6.04 -4.14
CA ILE A 129 16.25 6.49 -3.21
C ILE A 129 17.61 5.91 -3.61
N ASN A 130 17.66 4.62 -3.98
CA ASN A 130 18.90 3.99 -4.39
C ASN A 130 19.46 4.64 -5.68
N GLN A 131 18.62 4.93 -6.67
CA GLN A 131 19.02 5.65 -7.88
C GLN A 131 19.53 7.07 -7.57
N GLU A 132 18.86 7.78 -6.67
CA GLU A 132 19.30 9.12 -6.25
C GLU A 132 20.64 9.07 -5.51
N ASN A 133 20.88 8.07 -4.64
CA ASN A 133 22.15 7.87 -3.94
C ASN A 133 23.29 7.46 -4.89
N GLU A 134 23.00 6.62 -5.88
CA GLU A 134 23.94 6.25 -6.94
C GLU A 134 24.34 7.47 -7.77
N LEU A 135 23.35 8.31 -8.11
CA LEU A 135 23.59 9.56 -8.85
C LEU A 135 24.43 10.54 -8.02
N HIS A 136 24.10 10.75 -6.75
CA HIS A 136 24.87 11.61 -5.84
C HIS A 136 26.33 11.15 -5.73
N SER A 137 26.54 9.84 -5.54
CA SER A 137 27.89 9.24 -5.48
C SER A 137 28.65 9.35 -6.80
N TYR A 138 27.94 9.27 -7.92
CA TYR A 138 28.53 9.45 -9.25
C TYR A 138 28.96 10.89 -9.50
N LEU A 139 28.09 11.87 -9.22
CA LEU A 139 28.36 13.29 -9.39
C LEU A 139 29.50 13.75 -8.47
N THR A 140 29.51 13.32 -7.20
CA THR A 140 30.60 13.59 -6.26
C THR A 140 31.94 13.15 -6.82
N ARG A 141 32.02 11.93 -7.38
CA ARG A 141 33.25 11.43 -8.01
C ARG A 141 33.67 12.25 -9.22
N LEU A 142 32.73 12.70 -10.05
CA LEU A 142 33.04 13.57 -11.20
C LEU A 142 33.62 14.92 -10.75
N ILE A 143 33.01 15.56 -9.74
CA ILE A 143 33.48 16.85 -9.23
C ILE A 143 34.87 16.72 -8.61
N MET A 144 35.11 15.66 -7.83
CA MET A 144 36.42 15.40 -7.24
C MET A 144 37.49 15.08 -8.30
N ALA A 145 37.14 14.27 -9.31
CA ALA A 145 38.07 13.94 -10.39
C ALA A 145 38.41 15.17 -11.26
N GLU A 146 37.45 16.06 -11.49
CA GLU A 146 37.69 17.33 -12.19
C GLU A 146 38.55 18.27 -11.35
N LYS A 147 38.28 18.37 -10.03
CA LYS A 147 39.10 19.13 -9.08
C LYS A 147 40.56 18.68 -9.13
N GLU A 148 40.82 17.37 -9.05
CA GLU A 148 42.17 16.82 -9.13
C GLU A 148 42.84 17.10 -10.47
N ARG A 149 42.10 17.06 -11.58
CA ARG A 149 42.61 17.39 -12.91
C ARG A 149 43.01 18.85 -13.03
N GLU A 150 42.12 19.79 -12.68
CA GLU A 150 42.39 21.23 -12.71
C GLU A 150 43.58 21.59 -11.80
N LEU A 151 43.67 20.99 -10.61
CA LEU A 151 44.80 21.20 -9.70
C LEU A 151 46.12 20.64 -10.26
N ALA A 152 46.11 19.47 -10.89
CA ALA A 152 47.30 18.88 -11.50
C ALA A 152 47.80 19.70 -12.69
N GLU A 153 46.90 20.21 -13.54
CA GLU A 153 47.23 21.09 -14.66
C GLU A 153 47.82 22.41 -14.17
N CYS A 154 47.20 23.03 -13.15
CA CYS A 154 47.70 24.28 -12.58
C CYS A 154 49.07 24.11 -11.91
N ARG A 155 49.32 22.98 -11.22
CA ARG A 155 50.63 22.65 -10.64
C ARG A 155 51.70 22.43 -11.70
N LYS A 156 51.36 21.80 -12.83
CA LYS A 156 52.29 21.63 -13.97
C LYS A 156 52.64 22.97 -14.61
N ALA A 157 51.64 23.82 -14.88
CA ALA A 157 51.87 25.14 -15.44
C ALA A 157 52.79 26.01 -14.56
N GLN A 158 52.63 25.93 -13.22
CA GLN A 158 53.51 26.63 -12.27
C GLN A 158 54.97 26.15 -12.33
N GLN A 159 55.20 24.85 -12.56
CA GLN A 159 56.56 24.31 -12.74
C GLN A 159 57.22 24.76 -14.04
N GLU A 160 56.44 24.96 -15.11
CA GLU A 160 56.95 25.38 -16.42
C GLU A 160 57.20 26.90 -16.50
N GLU A 161 56.36 27.72 -15.85
CA GLU A 161 56.42 29.19 -15.98
C GLU A 161 57.26 29.93 -14.91
N ASN A 162 57.90 29.24 -13.96
CA ASN A 162 58.74 29.84 -12.90
C ASN A 162 58.00 30.97 -12.14
N VAL A 163 56.70 30.75 -11.90
CA VAL A 163 55.77 31.73 -11.33
C VAL A 163 56.04 31.91 -9.83
N ASP A 164 55.88 33.14 -9.31
CA ASP A 164 55.93 33.47 -7.88
C ASP A 164 55.03 32.53 -7.05
N GLU A 165 55.62 31.85 -6.06
CA GLU A 165 54.95 30.84 -5.19
C GLU A 165 53.68 31.41 -4.54
N SER A 166 53.69 32.71 -4.19
CA SER A 166 52.54 33.40 -3.57
C SER A 166 51.34 33.46 -4.51
N ARG A 167 51.56 33.78 -5.80
CA ARG A 167 50.50 33.78 -6.82
C ARG A 167 49.98 32.38 -7.12
N GLY A 168 50.87 31.39 -7.15
CA GLY A 168 50.50 30.00 -7.38
C GLY A 168 49.59 29.43 -6.30
N HIS A 169 49.86 29.76 -5.04
CA HIS A 169 49.04 29.32 -3.90
C HIS A 169 47.63 29.94 -3.93
N VAL A 170 47.49 31.21 -4.33
CA VAL A 170 46.17 31.86 -4.46
C VAL A 170 45.33 31.20 -5.55
N GLN A 171 45.96 30.80 -6.66
CA GLN A 171 45.27 30.19 -7.79
C GLN A 171 44.78 28.77 -7.47
N LEU A 172 45.61 27.97 -6.77
CA LEU A 172 45.21 26.64 -6.27
C LEU A 172 44.07 26.73 -5.26
N ALA A 173 44.16 27.66 -4.30
CA ALA A 173 43.10 27.88 -3.32
C ALA A 173 41.78 28.32 -3.98
N GLY A 174 41.85 29.10 -5.07
CA GLY A 174 40.69 29.48 -5.86
C GLY A 174 40.02 28.28 -6.56
N ILE A 175 40.80 27.36 -7.11
CA ILE A 175 40.31 26.13 -7.72
C ILE A 175 39.68 25.21 -6.66
N GLU A 176 40.31 25.07 -5.49
CA GLU A 176 39.77 24.29 -4.37
C GLU A 176 38.42 24.86 -3.91
N ALA A 177 38.38 26.16 -3.62
CA ALA A 177 37.15 26.83 -3.18
C ALA A 177 36.01 26.74 -4.20
N LYS A 178 36.32 26.81 -5.50
CA LYS A 178 35.33 26.65 -6.58
C LYS A 178 34.66 25.28 -6.53
N HIS A 179 35.44 24.20 -6.40
CA HIS A 179 34.89 22.83 -6.38
C HIS A 179 34.23 22.50 -5.05
N ASP A 180 34.77 23.01 -3.94
CA ASP A 180 34.14 22.85 -2.62
C ASP A 180 32.77 23.54 -2.59
N LYS A 181 32.64 24.69 -3.26
CA LYS A 181 31.34 25.34 -3.48
C LYS A 181 30.40 24.47 -4.32
N TYR A 182 30.87 23.87 -5.42
CA TYR A 182 30.02 22.98 -6.22
C TYR A 182 29.55 21.74 -5.45
N LEU A 183 30.40 21.16 -4.60
CA LEU A 183 30.00 20.07 -3.71
C LEU A 183 28.94 20.53 -2.71
N ALA A 184 29.13 21.69 -2.08
CA ALA A 184 28.15 22.25 -1.14
C ALA A 184 26.80 22.56 -1.81
N ASP A 185 26.82 23.18 -3.00
CA ASP A 185 25.61 23.49 -3.77
C ASP A 185 24.89 22.20 -4.22
N MET A 186 25.64 21.14 -4.56
CA MET A 186 25.07 19.83 -4.90
C MET A 186 24.45 19.16 -3.67
N ASP A 187 25.17 19.10 -2.54
CA ASP A 187 24.67 18.50 -1.31
C ASP A 187 23.40 19.21 -0.82
N GLU A 188 23.34 20.55 -0.94
CA GLU A 188 22.14 21.34 -0.66
C GLU A 188 20.96 20.94 -1.56
N LEU A 189 21.19 20.73 -2.86
CA LEU A 189 20.13 20.30 -3.78
C LEU A 189 19.55 18.93 -3.37
N PHE A 190 20.39 17.97 -3.02
CA PHE A 190 19.93 16.65 -2.55
C PHE A 190 19.28 16.73 -1.15
N SER A 191 19.73 17.63 -0.28
CA SER A 191 19.11 17.87 1.04
C SER A 191 17.67 18.41 0.91
N GLN A 192 17.42 19.31 -0.04
CA GLN A 192 16.06 19.82 -0.32
C GLN A 192 15.09 18.72 -0.77
N VAL A 193 15.60 17.72 -1.51
CA VAL A 193 14.81 16.56 -1.92
C VAL A 193 14.47 15.67 -0.72
N ASP A 194 15.41 15.49 0.21
CA ASP A 194 15.22 14.70 1.43
C ASP A 194 14.17 15.29 2.39
N GLU A 195 14.14 16.61 2.59
CA GLU A 195 13.11 17.27 3.40
C GLU A 195 11.69 17.06 2.83
N LYS A 196 11.57 16.96 1.51
CA LYS A 196 10.31 16.64 0.83
C LYS A 196 9.90 15.16 1.00
N ARG A 197 10.83 14.26 1.37
CA ARG A 197 10.54 12.82 1.61
C ARG A 197 9.82 12.59 2.95
N LYS A 198 10.03 13.44 3.97
CA LYS A 198 9.49 13.24 5.34
C LYS A 198 7.98 13.45 5.52
N LYS A 199 7.29 14.14 4.60
CA LYS A 199 5.88 14.57 4.79
C LYS A 199 4.88 13.77 3.94
N ARG A 200 4.80 12.45 4.15
CA ARG A 200 3.79 11.61 3.46
C ARG A 200 2.92 10.83 4.43
N ASP A 201 2.36 11.54 5.40
CA ASP A 201 1.29 11.04 6.24
C ASP A 201 -0.01 11.71 5.82
N ILE A 202 -1.07 10.92 5.65
CA ILE A 202 -2.40 11.44 5.40
C ILE A 202 -2.91 12.00 6.74
N PRO A 203 -3.28 13.28 6.83
CA PRO A 203 -3.79 13.85 8.08
C PRO A 203 -5.02 13.09 8.60
N ASP A 204 -5.06 12.79 9.89
CA ASP A 204 -6.11 12.00 10.57
C ASP A 204 -7.54 12.53 10.37
N TYR A 205 -7.70 13.81 10.06
CA TYR A 205 -9.00 14.44 9.80
C TYR A 205 -9.52 14.19 8.38
N LEU A 206 -8.65 13.78 7.44
CA LEU A 206 -9.02 13.33 6.10
C LEU A 206 -9.32 11.82 6.07
N CYS A 207 -8.97 11.10 7.13
CA CYS A 207 -9.19 9.67 7.26
C CYS A 207 -10.55 9.33 7.86
N GLY A 208 -11.19 8.28 7.32
CA GLY A 208 -12.43 7.74 7.85
C GLY A 208 -12.22 7.10 9.22
N LYS A 209 -13.17 7.25 10.14
CA LYS A 209 -13.07 6.68 11.51
C LYS A 209 -13.27 5.16 11.58
N ILE A 210 -13.60 4.51 10.45
CA ILE A 210 -13.79 3.06 10.35
C ILE A 210 -12.64 2.44 9.55
N SER A 211 -12.43 2.88 8.31
CA SER A 211 -11.35 2.36 7.44
C SER A 211 -9.96 2.83 7.84
N PHE A 212 -9.83 3.98 8.51
CA PHE A 212 -8.56 4.68 8.73
C PHE A 212 -7.81 4.99 7.42
N GLU A 213 -8.52 5.03 6.30
CA GLU A 213 -8.03 5.41 4.98
C GLU A 213 -8.56 6.79 4.61
N LEU A 214 -7.93 7.43 3.62
CA LEU A 214 -8.44 8.67 3.03
C LEU A 214 -9.88 8.46 2.56
N MET A 215 -10.81 9.28 3.05
CA MET A 215 -12.22 9.17 2.67
C MET A 215 -12.40 9.47 1.18
N ARG A 216 -13.04 8.57 0.44
CA ARG A 216 -13.37 8.83 -0.99
C ARG A 216 -14.71 9.54 -1.13
N GLU A 217 -15.67 9.12 -0.34
CA GLU A 217 -17.02 9.67 -0.32
C GLU A 217 -17.39 10.14 1.10
N PRO A 218 -16.87 11.28 1.57
CA PRO A 218 -17.12 11.77 2.92
C PRO A 218 -18.61 12.09 3.13
N CYS A 219 -19.21 11.50 4.15
CA CYS A 219 -20.56 11.80 4.61
C CYS A 219 -20.58 12.06 6.12
N ILE A 220 -21.39 13.03 6.53
CA ILE A 220 -21.49 13.49 7.92
C ILE A 220 -22.77 12.96 8.57
N THR A 221 -22.65 12.48 9.80
CA THR A 221 -23.78 12.07 10.64
C THR A 221 -24.38 13.27 11.38
N PRO A 222 -25.62 13.19 11.91
CA PRO A 222 -26.20 14.24 12.76
C PRO A 222 -25.36 14.54 14.01
N SER A 223 -24.50 13.61 14.43
CA SER A 223 -23.53 13.82 15.52
C SER A 223 -22.31 14.66 15.12
N GLY A 224 -22.22 15.08 13.85
CA GLY A 224 -21.13 15.90 13.32
C GLY A 224 -19.88 15.12 12.93
N ILE A 225 -19.95 13.78 12.86
CA ILE A 225 -18.79 12.94 12.53
C ILE A 225 -18.82 12.58 11.06
N THR A 226 -17.69 12.75 10.39
CA THR A 226 -17.53 12.39 8.98
C THR A 226 -16.91 11.00 8.86
N TYR A 227 -17.53 10.17 8.01
CA TYR A 227 -17.08 8.83 7.65
C TYR A 227 -16.99 8.71 6.14
N ASP A 228 -16.31 7.68 5.64
CA ASP A 228 -16.49 7.25 4.26
C ASP A 228 -17.86 6.56 4.12
N ARG A 229 -18.63 6.92 3.09
CA ARG A 229 -19.98 6.43 2.81
C ARG A 229 -20.02 4.90 2.81
N LYS A 230 -19.09 4.25 2.13
CA LYS A 230 -19.05 2.79 2.01
C LYS A 230 -18.99 2.13 3.39
N ASP A 231 -18.16 2.65 4.29
CA ASP A 231 -17.91 2.05 5.59
C ASP A 231 -19.08 2.25 6.55
N ILE A 232 -19.66 3.44 6.59
CA ILE A 232 -20.79 3.72 7.49
C ILE A 232 -22.05 3.01 7.03
N GLU A 233 -22.31 2.91 5.71
CA GLU A 233 -23.43 2.15 5.19
C GLU A 233 -23.30 0.65 5.52
N GLU A 234 -22.08 0.12 5.41
CA GLU A 234 -21.78 -1.25 5.80
C GLU A 234 -21.98 -1.48 7.30
N HIS A 235 -21.53 -0.54 8.15
CA HIS A 235 -21.75 -0.58 9.60
C HIS A 235 -23.23 -0.62 9.96
N LEU A 236 -24.03 0.28 9.38
CA LEU A 236 -25.46 0.38 9.64
C LEU A 236 -26.20 -0.89 9.22
N GLN A 237 -25.78 -1.53 8.13
CA GLN A 237 -26.41 -2.75 7.63
C GLN A 237 -25.95 -4.02 8.37
N ARG A 238 -24.69 -4.10 8.83
CA ARG A 238 -24.11 -5.33 9.40
C ARG A 238 -24.06 -5.34 10.92
N VAL A 239 -23.75 -4.21 11.54
CA VAL A 239 -23.50 -4.10 12.99
C VAL A 239 -24.76 -3.61 13.69
N GLY A 240 -25.31 -2.48 13.26
CA GLY A 240 -26.54 -1.94 13.83
C GLY A 240 -26.77 -0.48 13.49
N HIS A 241 -27.98 -0.01 13.75
CA HIS A 241 -28.46 1.35 13.44
C HIS A 241 -28.03 2.35 14.52
N PHE A 242 -26.72 2.56 14.67
CA PHE A 242 -26.14 3.52 15.59
C PHE A 242 -24.83 4.11 15.05
N ASP A 243 -24.47 5.29 15.53
CA ASP A 243 -23.20 5.95 15.19
C ASP A 243 -22.02 5.22 15.87
N PRO A 244 -20.98 4.78 15.14
CA PRO A 244 -19.88 3.99 15.70
C PRO A 244 -19.12 4.67 16.85
N VAL A 245 -19.06 6.00 16.86
CA VAL A 245 -18.27 6.78 17.82
C VAL A 245 -19.16 7.25 18.97
N THR A 246 -20.27 7.91 18.67
CA THR A 246 -21.16 8.49 19.70
C THR A 246 -22.19 7.51 20.25
N ARG A 247 -22.43 6.38 19.55
CA ARG A 247 -23.47 5.39 19.88
C ARG A 247 -24.90 5.95 19.86
N SER A 248 -25.09 7.13 19.27
CA SER A 248 -26.42 7.70 19.03
C SER A 248 -27.18 6.86 17.98
N PRO A 249 -28.52 6.79 18.04
CA PRO A 249 -29.30 6.09 17.03
C PRO A 249 -29.12 6.76 15.67
N LEU A 250 -28.75 5.98 14.65
CA LEU A 250 -28.41 6.48 13.32
C LEU A 250 -29.02 5.56 12.26
N THR A 251 -29.62 6.15 11.22
CA THR A 251 -30.12 5.42 10.05
C THR A 251 -29.47 5.93 8.77
N GLN A 252 -29.47 5.12 7.70
CA GLN A 252 -28.81 5.46 6.44
C GLN A 252 -29.36 6.76 5.83
N ASP A 253 -30.67 7.01 5.98
CA ASP A 253 -31.34 8.21 5.45
C ASP A 253 -30.85 9.52 6.10
N GLN A 254 -30.19 9.43 7.26
CA GLN A 254 -29.65 10.58 7.99
C GLN A 254 -28.23 10.94 7.53
N LEU A 255 -27.62 10.16 6.64
CA LEU A 255 -26.27 10.43 6.14
C LEU A 255 -26.28 11.56 5.10
N ILE A 256 -25.67 12.68 5.45
CA ILE A 256 -25.60 13.85 4.57
C ILE A 256 -24.23 13.84 3.84
N PRO A 257 -24.17 13.97 2.50
CA PRO A 257 -22.90 14.09 1.80
C PRO A 257 -22.15 15.36 2.24
N ASN A 258 -20.90 15.21 2.68
CA ASN A 258 -20.08 16.33 3.13
C ASN A 258 -19.27 16.89 1.96
N LEU A 259 -19.91 17.77 1.19
CA LEU A 259 -19.33 18.36 -0.03
C LEU A 259 -18.08 19.20 0.27
N ALA A 260 -18.04 19.90 1.40
CA ALA A 260 -16.88 20.69 1.82
C ALA A 260 -15.65 19.80 2.06
N MET A 261 -15.83 18.69 2.79
CA MET A 261 -14.73 17.72 2.96
C MET A 261 -14.32 17.06 1.65
N LYS A 262 -15.26 16.85 0.71
CA LYS A 262 -14.93 16.31 -0.61
C LYS A 262 -13.99 17.24 -1.37
N GLU A 263 -14.26 18.55 -1.38
CA GLU A 263 -13.39 19.55 -2.01
C GLU A 263 -11.99 19.60 -1.35
N VAL A 264 -11.92 19.54 -0.02
CA VAL A 264 -10.65 19.51 0.71
C VAL A 264 -9.84 18.27 0.35
N ILE A 265 -10.48 17.10 0.29
CA ILE A 265 -9.82 15.85 -0.07
C ILE A 265 -9.36 15.87 -1.53
N ASP A 266 -10.17 16.42 -2.45
CA ASP A 266 -9.80 16.52 -3.86
C ASP A 266 -8.61 17.46 -4.07
N ALA A 267 -8.59 18.60 -3.36
CA ALA A 267 -7.44 19.48 -3.32
C ALA A 267 -6.20 18.75 -2.76
N PHE A 268 -6.35 18.01 -1.66
CA PHE A 268 -5.27 17.23 -1.07
C PHE A 268 -4.70 16.18 -2.05
N ILE A 269 -5.56 15.44 -2.76
CA ILE A 269 -5.13 14.46 -3.77
C ILE A 269 -4.39 15.16 -4.93
N SER A 270 -4.89 16.30 -5.40
CA SER A 270 -4.26 17.04 -6.51
C SER A 270 -2.84 17.54 -6.18
N GLU A 271 -2.62 17.90 -4.91
CA GLU A 271 -1.32 18.37 -4.42
C GLU A 271 -0.40 17.20 -4.01
N ASN A 272 -1.00 16.06 -3.67
CA ASN A 272 -0.34 14.85 -3.18
C ASN A 272 -0.67 13.65 -4.07
N GLY A 273 -0.18 13.65 -5.32
CA GLY A 273 -0.43 12.56 -6.27
C GLY A 273 0.02 11.16 -5.81
N TRP A 274 0.87 11.08 -4.78
CA TRP A 274 1.26 9.82 -4.14
C TRP A 274 0.13 9.13 -3.35
N VAL A 275 -0.96 9.83 -3.07
CA VAL A 275 -2.09 9.30 -2.29
C VAL A 275 -2.93 8.32 -3.11
N GLU A 276 -2.95 8.45 -4.45
CA GLU A 276 -3.65 7.49 -5.31
C GLU A 276 -2.94 6.12 -5.39
N ASP A 277 -1.63 6.10 -5.13
CA ASP A 277 -0.82 4.88 -5.07
C ASP A 277 -0.95 4.12 -3.74
N TYR A 278 -1.57 4.74 -2.72
CA TYR A 278 -1.83 4.19 -1.38
C TYR A 278 -3.21 3.50 -1.26
#